data_AF-A0A4Q7VG00-F1
#
_entry.id   AF-A0A4Q7VG00-F1
#
_cell.length_a   1.000
_cell.length_b   1.000
_cell.length_c   1.000
_cell.angle_alpha   90.00
_cell.angle_beta   90.00
_cell.angle_gamma   90.00
#
_symmetry.space_group_name_H-M   'P 1'
#
loop_
_entity.id
_entity.type
_entity.pdbx_description
1 polymer ?
#
loop_
_entity_poly.entity_id
_entity_poly.type
_entity_poly.pdbx_seq_one_letter_code
_entity_poly.pdbx_strand_id
1 'polypeptide(L)'
;MAAHLAARGDDRSRAYAALLASVYDPDAERRFAELLERCKSKPGQPCNLHDMAPGDESRRVVARETLARLAVTTSDPEVYARAWQACLPITERRPRAEASGGAGSQCTQLSLQRWAALDAGNAVPWLHVLAQPGLTPAQMAEVLHQIAQSQRVEHSWGRLPAAVVEAEGSGVPRGWLMNAALAALGIDAQMTPPYSSLKKQCDTAAVTDANRRQTCEAIADLLGFRSNALLDQSIGQAIGRKIGWPADKQRQLDDERDAMLAVSISPQIDGQPLSCASYDRMRRYWSTAAKDGELGLVRAALAASGEPLGVLAERGRREQREFSERIRAAAAPASAASAAR
;
A
#
# COMPACT_ATOMS: atom_id res chain seq x y z
N MET A 1 21.34 8.05 1.11
CA MET A 1 19.96 8.01 0.58
C MET A 1 19.07 9.14 1.12
N ALA A 2 18.64 9.16 2.39
CA ALA A 2 17.73 10.20 2.90
C ALA A 2 18.27 11.63 2.69
N ALA A 3 19.56 11.86 2.95
CA ALA A 3 20.21 13.14 2.66
C ALA A 3 20.22 13.50 1.16
N HIS A 4 20.38 12.50 0.28
CA HIS A 4 20.35 12.70 -1.17
C HIS A 4 18.95 13.11 -1.65
N LEU A 5 17.89 12.50 -1.12
CA LEU A 5 16.51 12.92 -1.39
C LEU A 5 16.25 14.32 -0.85
N ALA A 6 16.63 14.61 0.39
CA ALA A 6 16.45 15.94 0.98
C ALA A 6 17.15 17.05 0.16
N ALA A 7 18.29 16.76 -0.47
CA ALA A 7 19.04 17.70 -1.30
C ALA A 7 18.32 18.11 -2.60
N ARG A 8 17.27 17.39 -3.04
CA ARG A 8 16.47 17.75 -4.22
C ARG A 8 15.62 19.01 -4.00
N GLY A 9 15.36 19.37 -2.74
CA GLY A 9 14.77 20.65 -2.34
C GLY A 9 13.24 20.76 -2.44
N ASP A 10 12.56 19.85 -3.14
CA ASP A 10 11.10 19.84 -3.22
C ASP A 10 10.42 19.18 -1.99
N ASP A 11 9.16 19.54 -1.72
CA ASP A 11 8.39 19.03 -0.58
C ASP A 11 8.32 17.51 -0.56
N ARG A 12 8.10 16.88 -1.72
CA ARG A 12 7.92 15.43 -1.82
C ARG A 12 9.21 14.69 -1.46
N SER A 13 10.34 15.11 -2.01
CA SER A 13 11.63 14.53 -1.67
C SER A 13 12.01 14.73 -0.20
N ARG A 14 11.65 15.88 0.40
CA ARG A 14 11.82 16.11 1.85
C ARG A 14 10.93 15.19 2.69
N ALA A 15 9.68 14.99 2.29
CA ALA A 15 8.76 14.08 2.95
C ALA A 15 9.28 12.62 2.89
N TYR A 16 9.71 12.18 1.71
CA TYR A 16 10.28 10.85 1.52
C TYR A 16 11.57 10.65 2.32
N ALA A 17 12.44 11.66 2.38
CA ALA A 17 13.64 11.62 3.22
C ALA A 17 13.29 11.43 4.70
N ALA A 18 12.30 12.15 5.22
CA ALA A 18 11.84 12.01 6.60
C ALA A 18 11.25 10.61 6.88
N LEU A 19 10.39 10.11 6.00
CA LEU A 19 9.83 8.75 6.10
C LEU A 19 10.93 7.69 6.11
N LEU A 20 11.89 7.77 5.20
CA LEU A 20 13.00 6.82 5.12
C LEU A 20 13.89 6.88 6.35
N ALA A 21 14.15 8.07 6.90
CA ALA A 21 14.92 8.21 8.14
C ALA A 21 14.24 7.55 9.35
N SER A 22 12.91 7.37 9.32
CA SER A 22 12.15 6.72 10.40
C SER A 22 12.26 5.18 10.41
N VAL A 23 12.58 4.58 9.27
CA VAL A 23 12.67 3.11 9.11
C VAL A 23 14.08 2.64 8.80
N TYR A 24 14.90 3.48 8.17
CA TYR A 24 16.27 3.16 7.81
C TYR A 24 17.22 3.69 8.88
N ASP A 25 18.02 2.79 9.43
CA ASP A 25 19.11 3.16 10.32
C ASP A 25 20.43 3.18 9.55
N PRO A 26 21.11 4.34 9.45
CA PRO A 26 22.41 4.40 8.80
C PRO A 26 23.45 3.52 9.49
N ASP A 27 23.30 3.23 10.79
CA ASP A 27 24.16 2.32 11.54
C ASP A 27 23.62 0.87 11.60
N ALA A 28 22.51 0.56 10.91
CA ALA A 28 22.06 -0.84 10.78
C ALA A 28 23.12 -1.72 10.12
N GLU A 29 23.83 -1.22 9.10
CA GLU A 29 24.88 -1.97 8.42
C GLU A 29 26.02 -2.33 9.38
N ARG A 30 26.50 -1.35 10.15
CA ARG A 30 27.54 -1.56 11.17
C ARG A 30 27.09 -2.56 12.22
N ARG A 31 25.87 -2.39 12.77
CA ARG A 31 25.33 -3.28 13.80
C ARG A 31 25.03 -4.68 13.28
N PHE A 32 24.62 -4.82 12.02
CA PHE A 32 24.43 -6.11 11.38
C PHE A 32 25.77 -6.82 11.17
N ALA A 33 26.79 -6.11 10.69
CA ALA A 33 28.15 -6.65 10.58
C ALA A 33 28.69 -7.10 11.95
N GLU A 34 28.54 -6.27 12.99
CA GLU A 34 28.90 -6.62 14.36
C GLU A 34 28.10 -7.83 14.87
N LEU A 35 26.80 -7.92 14.55
CA LEU A 35 25.96 -9.05 14.93
C LEU A 35 26.45 -10.33 14.25
N LEU A 36 26.76 -10.29 12.95
CA LEU A 36 27.32 -11.42 12.22
C LEU A 36 28.66 -11.89 12.81
N GLU A 37 29.54 -10.98 13.20
CA GLU A 37 30.81 -11.34 13.86
C GLU A 37 30.58 -11.92 15.27
N ARG A 38 29.64 -11.37 16.05
CA ARG A 38 29.20 -11.95 17.34
C ARG A 38 28.61 -13.36 17.16
N CYS A 39 27.89 -13.57 16.07
CA CYS A 39 27.30 -14.86 15.72
C CYS A 39 28.37 -15.90 15.36
N LYS A 40 29.35 -15.53 14.54
CA LYS A 40 30.48 -16.40 14.18
C LYS A 40 31.32 -16.79 15.40
N SER A 41 31.49 -15.88 16.35
CA SER A 41 32.31 -16.11 17.55
C SER A 41 31.65 -16.97 18.64
N LYS A 42 30.34 -17.31 18.52
CA LYS A 42 29.61 -18.15 19.48
C LYS A 42 28.85 -19.30 18.80
N PRO A 43 29.55 -20.33 18.28
CA PRO A 43 28.90 -21.48 17.68
C PRO A 43 27.97 -22.18 18.69
N GLY A 44 26.69 -22.30 18.35
CA GLY A 44 25.67 -22.98 19.17
C GLY A 44 24.64 -22.07 19.85
N GLN A 45 24.81 -20.74 19.85
CA GLN A 45 23.75 -19.81 20.26
C GLN A 45 22.91 -19.37 19.04
N PRO A 46 21.57 -19.39 19.13
CA PRO A 46 20.73 -18.87 18.05
C PRO A 46 20.94 -17.36 17.92
N CYS A 47 21.30 -16.93 16.72
CA CYS A 47 21.39 -15.51 16.38
C CYS A 47 19.99 -14.93 16.22
N ASN A 48 19.51 -14.28 17.29
CA ASN A 48 18.23 -13.61 17.24
C ASN A 48 18.37 -12.29 16.49
N LEU A 49 17.87 -12.26 15.25
CA LEU A 49 17.72 -11.02 14.47
C LEU A 49 16.83 -9.99 15.17
N HIS A 50 16.03 -10.40 16.16
CA HIS A 50 15.28 -9.50 17.04
C HIS A 50 16.16 -8.56 17.89
N ASP A 51 17.43 -8.89 18.12
CA ASP A 51 18.39 -8.02 18.82
C ASP A 51 18.85 -6.83 17.95
N MET A 52 18.53 -6.85 16.65
CA MET A 52 18.49 -5.63 15.84
C MET A 52 17.24 -4.85 16.26
N ALA A 53 17.37 -4.08 17.33
CA ALA A 53 16.28 -3.35 17.95
C ALA A 53 15.34 -2.67 16.94
N PRO A 54 14.02 -2.66 17.21
CA PRO A 54 13.06 -1.94 16.39
C PRO A 54 13.51 -0.48 16.23
N GLY A 55 13.21 0.09 15.06
CA GLY A 55 13.61 1.46 14.70
C GLY A 55 13.42 2.42 15.87
N ASP A 56 14.47 3.19 16.15
CA ASP A 56 14.53 4.15 17.25
C ASP A 56 13.27 5.02 17.27
N GLU A 57 12.46 4.86 18.31
CA GLU A 57 11.22 5.62 18.51
C GLU A 57 11.49 7.14 18.40
N SER A 58 12.67 7.59 18.83
CA SER A 58 13.10 8.99 18.69
C SER A 58 13.17 9.42 17.23
N ARG A 59 13.68 8.58 16.32
CA ARG A 59 13.71 8.87 14.88
C ARG A 59 12.31 8.93 14.28
N ARG A 60 11.41 8.04 14.71
CA ARG A 60 10.01 8.08 14.27
C ARG A 60 9.32 9.36 14.71
N VAL A 61 9.55 9.80 15.95
CA VAL A 61 9.05 11.09 16.47
C VAL A 61 9.60 12.27 15.65
N VAL A 62 10.91 12.32 15.40
CA VAL A 62 11.53 13.41 14.60
C VAL A 62 10.99 13.43 13.17
N ALA A 63 10.87 12.26 12.53
CA ALA A 63 10.31 12.15 11.18
C ALA A 63 8.86 12.62 11.13
N ARG A 64 8.03 12.20 12.11
CA ARG A 64 6.63 12.62 12.24
C ARG A 64 6.50 14.14 12.38
N GLU A 65 7.24 14.76 13.31
CA GLU A 65 7.17 16.22 13.48
C GLU A 65 7.68 16.98 12.25
N THR A 66 8.67 16.43 11.56
CA THR A 66 9.17 17.00 10.30
C THR A 66 8.11 16.96 9.20
N LEU A 67 7.44 15.82 9.02
CA LEU A 67 6.34 15.66 8.08
C LEU A 67 5.15 16.55 8.43
N ALA A 68 4.77 16.61 9.71
CA ALA A 68 3.67 17.43 10.17
C ALA A 68 3.92 18.92 9.90
N ARG A 69 5.13 19.44 10.19
CA ARG A 69 5.50 20.83 9.83
C ARG A 69 5.40 21.09 8.33
N LEU A 70 5.91 20.18 7.52
CA LEU A 70 5.88 20.31 6.07
C LEU A 70 4.42 20.34 5.54
N ALA A 71 3.56 19.48 6.08
CA ALA A 71 2.16 19.40 5.66
C ALA A 71 1.32 20.64 6.00
N VAL A 72 1.71 21.42 7.02
CA VAL A 72 1.02 22.67 7.37
C VAL A 72 1.17 23.72 6.26
N THR A 73 2.29 23.73 5.53
CA THR A 73 2.58 24.73 4.49
C THR A 73 2.50 24.20 3.07
N THR A 74 2.46 22.88 2.87
CA THR A 74 2.39 22.31 1.52
C THR A 74 1.01 22.45 0.88
N SER A 75 0.99 22.49 -0.45
CA SER A 75 -0.20 22.28 -1.28
C SER A 75 -0.18 20.92 -1.99
N ASP A 76 0.87 20.10 -1.81
CA ASP A 76 0.94 18.77 -2.39
C ASP A 76 0.08 17.79 -1.54
N PRO A 77 -1.01 17.24 -2.10
CA PRO A 77 -1.89 16.33 -1.36
C PRO A 77 -1.19 15.04 -0.92
N GLU A 78 -0.17 14.58 -1.65
CA GLU A 78 0.58 13.39 -1.26
C GLU A 78 1.43 13.66 -0.02
N VAL A 79 2.12 14.80 0.03
CA VAL A 79 2.92 15.18 1.21
C VAL A 79 2.02 15.30 2.43
N TYR A 80 0.82 15.88 2.26
CA TYR A 80 -0.18 15.94 3.31
C TYR A 80 -0.64 14.55 3.78
N ALA A 81 -0.94 13.65 2.84
CA ALA A 81 -1.37 12.28 3.12
C ALA A 81 -0.32 11.50 3.94
N ARG A 82 0.96 11.63 3.57
CA ARG A 82 2.08 10.99 4.29
C ARG A 82 2.26 11.53 5.70
N ALA A 83 2.13 12.85 5.87
CA ALA A 83 2.18 13.44 7.20
C ALA A 83 1.02 13.01 8.08
N TRP A 84 -0.20 12.99 7.52
CA TRP A 84 -1.38 12.48 8.20
C TRP A 84 -1.17 11.04 8.69
N GLN A 85 -0.68 10.17 7.81
CA GLN A 85 -0.37 8.77 8.13
C GLN A 85 0.67 8.65 9.25
N ALA A 86 1.78 9.38 9.16
CA ALA A 86 2.82 9.37 10.19
C ALA A 86 2.30 9.87 11.56
N CYS A 87 1.25 10.71 11.54
CA CYS A 87 0.58 11.22 12.73
C CYS A 87 -0.53 10.31 13.27
N LEU A 88 -0.87 9.19 12.59
CA LEU A 88 -1.82 8.23 13.12
C LEU A 88 -1.19 7.42 14.27
N PRO A 89 -1.94 7.13 15.34
CA PRO A 89 -1.45 6.27 16.41
C PRO A 89 -1.18 4.86 15.88
N ILE A 90 0.06 4.40 15.99
CA ILE A 90 0.53 3.11 15.43
C ILE A 90 -0.13 1.91 16.12
N THR A 91 -0.73 2.08 17.31
CA THR A 91 -1.49 1.02 17.98
C THR A 91 -2.62 1.58 18.84
N GLU A 92 -3.75 0.87 18.87
CA GLU A 92 -4.98 1.12 19.63
C GLU A 92 -4.82 1.21 21.16
N ARG A 93 -3.58 1.24 21.68
CA ARG A 93 -3.29 1.29 23.13
C ARG A 93 -2.89 2.66 23.66
N ARG A 94 -2.77 3.69 22.81
CA ARG A 94 -2.52 5.07 23.28
C ARG A 94 -3.50 6.08 22.68
N PRO A 95 -4.09 6.96 23.49
CA PRO A 95 -4.87 8.10 23.01
C PRO A 95 -4.07 8.92 21.98
N ARG A 96 -4.74 9.45 20.95
CA ARG A 96 -4.13 10.26 19.90
C ARG A 96 -3.27 11.41 20.45
N ALA A 97 -3.67 12.03 21.57
CA ALA A 97 -2.89 13.10 22.22
C ALA A 97 -1.51 12.66 22.72
N GLU A 98 -1.37 11.42 23.19
CA GLU A 98 -0.10 10.85 23.65
C GLU A 98 0.73 10.32 22.47
N ALA A 99 0.06 9.65 21.52
CA ALA A 99 0.70 9.13 20.31
C ALA A 99 1.16 10.24 19.36
N SER A 100 0.56 11.43 19.41
CA SER A 100 0.96 12.60 18.62
C SER A 100 2.18 13.31 19.20
N GLY A 101 2.76 12.90 20.35
CA GLY A 101 3.91 13.62 20.94
C GLY A 101 3.54 14.75 21.90
N GLY A 102 2.33 14.71 22.49
CA GLY A 102 1.89 15.67 23.50
C GLY A 102 1.29 16.96 22.93
N ALA A 103 0.90 17.87 23.83
CA ALA A 103 0.14 19.10 23.57
C ALA A 103 0.86 20.18 22.72
N GLY A 104 2.02 19.87 22.12
CA GLY A 104 2.78 20.78 21.25
C GLY A 104 3.06 20.26 19.84
N SER A 105 2.57 19.07 19.50
CA SER A 105 2.84 18.48 18.18
C SER A 105 2.06 19.15 17.06
N GLN A 106 2.74 19.30 15.92
CA GLN A 106 2.15 19.82 14.69
C GLN A 106 1.14 18.83 14.07
N CYS A 107 1.14 17.56 14.49
CA CYS A 107 0.13 16.58 14.09
C CYS A 107 -1.30 17.00 14.47
N THR A 108 -1.46 17.84 15.50
CA THR A 108 -2.76 18.36 15.93
C THR A 108 -3.39 19.34 14.93
N GLN A 109 -2.59 19.91 14.02
CA GLN A 109 -3.05 20.84 12.99
C GLN A 109 -3.48 20.12 11.70
N LEU A 110 -3.26 18.81 11.62
CA LEU A 110 -3.69 18.03 10.46
C LEU A 110 -5.13 17.56 10.63
N SER A 111 -5.90 17.55 9.54
CA SER A 111 -7.29 17.10 9.49
C SER A 111 -7.59 16.40 8.17
N LEU A 112 -8.51 15.44 8.21
CA LEU A 112 -8.97 14.75 7.01
C LEU A 112 -9.73 15.69 6.08
N GLN A 113 -10.44 16.69 6.62
CA GLN A 113 -11.15 17.69 5.83
C GLN A 113 -10.19 18.52 4.97
N ARG A 114 -9.03 18.91 5.54
CA ARG A 114 -8.01 19.62 4.77
C ARG A 114 -7.39 18.72 3.70
N TRP A 115 -7.12 17.45 4.01
CA TRP A 115 -6.64 16.51 2.99
C TRP A 115 -7.66 16.37 1.84
N ALA A 116 -8.93 16.16 2.17
CA ALA A 116 -10.01 16.05 1.21
C ALA A 116 -10.16 17.31 0.35
N ALA A 117 -9.95 18.50 0.91
CA ALA A 117 -9.94 19.74 0.14
C ALA A 117 -8.73 19.86 -0.81
N LEU A 118 -7.55 19.41 -0.39
CA LEU A 118 -6.33 19.40 -1.22
C LEU A 118 -6.42 18.40 -2.38
N ASP A 119 -7.17 17.32 -2.23
CA ASP A 119 -7.33 16.27 -3.24
C ASP A 119 -8.80 15.91 -3.49
N ALA A 120 -9.63 16.92 -3.76
CA ALA A 120 -11.09 16.74 -3.86
C ALA A 120 -11.53 15.76 -4.97
N GLY A 121 -10.70 15.56 -6.00
CA GLY A 121 -10.96 14.60 -7.08
C GLY A 121 -10.61 13.15 -6.75
N ASN A 122 -10.00 12.88 -5.60
CA ASN A 122 -9.55 11.55 -5.18
C ASN A 122 -10.40 11.03 -4.01
N ALA A 123 -10.86 9.79 -4.11
CA ALA A 123 -11.70 9.19 -3.07
C ALA A 123 -10.95 8.83 -1.78
N VAL A 124 -9.63 8.65 -1.83
CA VAL A 124 -8.81 8.19 -0.69
C VAL A 124 -9.04 9.02 0.59
N PRO A 125 -8.92 10.36 0.61
CA PRO A 125 -9.20 11.13 1.82
C PRO A 125 -10.63 10.93 2.35
N TRP A 126 -11.63 10.85 1.47
CA TRP A 126 -13.02 10.64 1.84
C TRP A 126 -13.28 9.25 2.44
N LEU A 127 -12.58 8.22 1.98
CA LEU A 127 -12.62 6.89 2.60
C LEU A 127 -12.11 6.92 4.04
N HIS A 128 -11.07 7.69 4.33
CA HIS A 128 -10.61 7.90 5.71
C HIS A 128 -11.59 8.72 6.54
N VAL A 129 -12.29 9.71 5.96
CA VAL A 129 -13.37 10.44 6.64
C VAL A 129 -14.49 9.47 7.00
N LEU A 130 -14.92 8.61 6.07
CA LEU A 130 -15.99 7.63 6.28
C LEU A 130 -15.68 6.64 7.42
N ALA A 131 -14.40 6.36 7.68
CA ALA A 131 -13.97 5.51 8.76
C ALA A 131 -13.88 6.21 10.12
N GLN A 132 -14.10 7.53 10.20
CA GLN A 132 -14.13 8.21 11.48
C GLN A 132 -15.35 7.75 12.31
N PRO A 133 -15.17 7.49 13.61
CA PRO A 133 -16.31 7.22 14.49
C PRO A 133 -17.16 8.48 14.66
N GLY A 134 -18.45 8.28 14.96
CA GLY A 134 -19.35 9.38 15.35
C GLY A 134 -19.96 10.20 14.21
N LEU A 135 -19.80 9.80 12.95
CA LEU A 135 -20.54 10.43 11.85
C LEU A 135 -22.04 10.23 12.02
N THR A 136 -22.81 11.33 11.91
CA THR A 136 -24.27 11.25 11.82
C THR A 136 -24.71 10.64 10.48
N PRO A 137 -25.94 10.13 10.35
CA PRO A 137 -26.44 9.61 9.07
C PRO A 137 -26.33 10.60 7.91
N ALA A 138 -26.59 11.90 8.17
CA ALA A 138 -26.48 12.95 7.16
C ALA A 138 -25.03 13.18 6.72
N GLN A 139 -24.09 13.27 7.67
CA GLN A 139 -22.66 13.40 7.37
C GLN A 139 -22.14 12.18 6.60
N MET A 140 -22.60 10.99 6.95
CA MET A 140 -22.23 9.77 6.26
C MET A 140 -22.75 9.72 4.83
N ALA A 141 -23.99 10.18 4.60
CA ALA A 141 -24.54 10.30 3.26
C ALA A 141 -23.74 11.28 2.39
N GLU A 142 -23.36 12.44 2.96
CA GLU A 142 -22.52 13.43 2.29
C GLU A 142 -21.15 12.85 1.93
N VAL A 143 -20.47 12.18 2.86
CA VAL A 143 -19.15 11.57 2.57
C VAL A 143 -19.25 10.50 1.48
N LEU A 144 -20.30 9.68 1.48
CA LEU A 144 -20.53 8.70 0.41
C LEU A 144 -20.80 9.38 -0.93
N HIS A 145 -21.51 10.51 -0.94
CA HIS A 145 -21.70 11.31 -2.13
C HIS A 145 -20.37 11.85 -2.66
N GLN A 146 -19.49 12.38 -1.80
CA GLN A 146 -18.15 12.84 -2.17
C GLN A 146 -17.28 11.72 -2.75
N ILE A 147 -17.32 10.52 -2.17
CA ILE A 147 -16.64 9.33 -2.75
C ILE A 147 -17.22 9.03 -4.13
N ALA A 148 -18.55 9.00 -4.29
CA ALA A 148 -19.19 8.70 -5.57
C ALA A 148 -18.88 9.74 -6.67
N GLN A 149 -18.70 11.02 -6.29
CA GLN A 149 -18.35 12.11 -7.21
C GLN A 149 -16.84 12.20 -7.51
N SER A 150 -16.01 11.46 -6.79
CA SER A 150 -14.56 11.45 -7.03
C SER A 150 -14.25 10.89 -8.43
N GLN A 151 -13.16 11.40 -9.02
CA GLN A 151 -12.75 11.05 -10.39
C GLN A 151 -11.85 9.82 -10.42
N ARG A 152 -11.08 9.61 -9.34
CA ARG A 152 -10.09 8.55 -9.21
C ARG A 152 -10.02 7.99 -7.79
N VAL A 153 -9.51 6.77 -7.67
CA VAL A 153 -8.95 6.25 -6.40
C VAL A 153 -7.48 5.98 -6.63
N GLU A 154 -6.64 6.89 -6.16
CA GLU A 154 -5.20 6.72 -6.31
C GLU A 154 -4.53 6.95 -4.97
N HIS A 155 -3.87 5.89 -4.51
CA HIS A 155 -2.91 5.97 -3.42
C HIS A 155 -1.49 6.04 -3.98
N SER A 156 -0.56 6.60 -3.22
CA SER A 156 0.83 6.83 -3.59
C SER A 156 1.71 5.57 -3.58
N TRP A 157 1.10 4.40 -3.83
CA TRP A 157 1.77 3.11 -3.88
C TRP A 157 2.88 3.08 -4.92
N GLY A 158 4.06 2.59 -4.51
CA GLY A 158 5.21 2.46 -5.38
C GLY A 158 6.00 3.76 -5.56
N ARG A 159 5.44 4.93 -5.20
CA ARG A 159 6.16 6.21 -5.33
C ARG A 159 7.34 6.33 -4.38
N LEU A 160 7.21 5.87 -3.13
CA LEU A 160 8.31 5.91 -2.18
C LEU A 160 9.40 4.87 -2.52
N PRO A 161 9.08 3.59 -2.83
CA PRO A 161 10.05 2.64 -3.36
C PRO A 161 10.75 3.13 -4.64
N ALA A 162 10.03 3.78 -5.57
CA ALA A 162 10.62 4.36 -6.77
C ALA A 162 11.65 5.44 -6.45
N ALA A 163 11.30 6.38 -5.56
CA ALA A 163 12.23 7.42 -5.12
C ALA A 163 13.51 6.84 -4.47
N VAL A 164 13.39 5.70 -3.78
CA VAL A 164 14.54 4.97 -3.23
C VAL A 164 15.44 4.40 -4.33
N VAL A 165 14.88 3.64 -5.26
CA VAL A 165 15.69 2.99 -6.32
C VAL A 165 16.25 4.01 -7.32
N GLU A 166 15.59 5.16 -7.49
CA GLU A 166 16.07 6.29 -8.30
C GLU A 166 17.15 7.12 -7.60
N ALA A 167 17.46 6.86 -6.33
CA ALA A 167 18.63 7.43 -5.65
C ALA A 167 19.94 6.70 -6.02
N GLU A 168 19.95 5.93 -7.12
CA GLU A 168 21.17 5.39 -7.72
C GLU A 168 22.18 6.52 -8.01
N GLY A 169 23.46 6.26 -7.75
CA GLY A 169 24.50 7.30 -7.81
C GLY A 169 24.68 8.10 -6.52
N SER A 170 23.86 7.88 -5.49
CA SER A 170 24.04 8.49 -4.16
C SER A 170 25.18 7.89 -3.33
N GLY A 171 26.01 7.02 -3.92
CA GLY A 171 27.08 6.27 -3.24
C GLY A 171 26.58 5.08 -2.40
N VAL A 172 25.26 4.86 -2.32
CA VAL A 172 24.67 3.72 -1.59
C VAL A 172 24.73 2.46 -2.47
N PRO A 173 25.24 1.32 -1.97
CA PRO A 173 25.26 0.08 -2.75
C PRO A 173 23.86 -0.38 -3.16
N ARG A 174 23.73 -0.97 -4.35
CA ARG A 174 22.43 -1.40 -4.91
C ARG A 174 21.65 -2.34 -3.99
N GLY A 175 22.29 -3.32 -3.36
CA GLY A 175 21.63 -4.23 -2.41
C GLY A 175 20.96 -3.50 -1.24
N TRP A 176 21.56 -2.40 -0.77
CA TRP A 176 20.96 -1.56 0.27
C TRP A 176 19.78 -0.74 -0.25
N LEU A 177 19.86 -0.22 -1.48
CA LEU A 177 18.71 0.41 -2.13
C LEU A 177 17.56 -0.59 -2.29
N MET A 178 17.84 -1.87 -2.57
CA MET A 178 16.80 -2.90 -2.64
C MET A 178 16.09 -3.10 -1.30
N ASN A 179 16.86 -3.30 -0.23
CA ASN A 179 16.30 -3.44 1.12
C ASN A 179 15.52 -2.20 1.56
N ALA A 180 16.03 -1.00 1.25
CA ALA A 180 15.34 0.25 1.54
C ALA A 180 14.03 0.40 0.74
N ALA A 181 14.00 -0.05 -0.52
CA ALA A 181 12.77 -0.04 -1.33
C ALA A 181 11.72 -1.00 -0.77
N LEU A 182 12.12 -2.16 -0.26
CA LEU A 182 11.23 -3.09 0.45
C LEU A 182 10.71 -2.49 1.77
N ALA A 183 11.55 -1.78 2.53
CA ALA A 183 11.09 -1.07 3.72
C ALA A 183 10.11 0.06 3.37
N ALA A 184 10.38 0.81 2.30
CA ALA A 184 9.48 1.82 1.76
C ALA A 184 8.13 1.25 1.33
N LEU A 185 8.11 0.04 0.77
CA LEU A 185 6.87 -0.67 0.43
C LEU A 185 6.00 -0.90 1.67
N GLY A 186 6.61 -1.25 2.80
CA GLY A 186 5.90 -1.39 4.07
C GLY A 186 5.29 -0.08 4.58
N ILE A 187 5.89 1.08 4.27
CA ILE A 187 5.30 2.40 4.56
C ILE A 187 4.11 2.68 3.64
N ASP A 188 4.25 2.37 2.34
CA ASP A 188 3.16 2.52 1.37
C ASP A 188 1.96 1.63 1.71
N ALA A 189 2.19 0.40 2.17
CA ALA A 189 1.13 -0.54 2.52
C ALA A 189 0.22 -0.03 3.66
N GLN A 190 0.78 0.77 4.56
CA GLN A 190 0.03 1.40 5.64
C GLN A 190 -0.91 2.54 5.15
N MET A 191 -0.82 2.97 3.89
CA MET A 191 -1.73 3.96 3.29
C MET A 191 -3.03 3.35 2.76
N THR A 192 -3.24 2.05 2.96
CA THR A 192 -4.44 1.36 2.49
C THR A 192 -5.70 1.97 3.12
N PRO A 193 -6.69 2.41 2.31
CA PRO A 193 -7.90 2.99 2.85
C PRO A 193 -8.71 2.00 3.71
N PRO A 194 -9.38 2.48 4.77
CA PRO A 194 -10.20 1.66 5.65
C PRO A 194 -11.54 1.31 4.98
N TYR A 195 -11.57 0.24 4.18
CA TYR A 195 -12.76 -0.16 3.42
C TYR A 195 -13.92 -0.76 4.24
N SER A 196 -13.74 -1.05 5.53
CA SER A 196 -14.75 -1.70 6.36
C SER A 196 -16.05 -0.89 6.45
N SER A 197 -15.94 0.43 6.71
CA SER A 197 -17.11 1.32 6.76
C SER A 197 -17.82 1.38 5.41
N LEU A 198 -17.09 1.50 4.31
CA LEU A 198 -17.69 1.51 2.97
C LEU A 198 -18.46 0.21 2.68
N LYS A 199 -17.83 -0.94 2.93
CA LYS A 199 -18.44 -2.26 2.71
C LYS A 199 -19.74 -2.42 3.49
N LYS A 200 -19.80 -1.88 4.71
CA LYS A 200 -21.02 -1.87 5.54
C LYS A 200 -22.11 -0.98 4.93
N GLN A 201 -21.74 0.20 4.42
CA GLN A 201 -22.70 1.13 3.81
C GLN A 201 -23.24 0.68 2.45
N CYS A 202 -22.50 -0.19 1.76
CA CYS A 202 -22.90 -0.77 0.48
C CYS A 202 -23.22 -2.27 0.58
N ASP A 203 -23.68 -2.73 1.75
CA ASP A 203 -24.15 -4.11 1.92
C ASP A 203 -25.59 -4.29 1.42
N THR A 204 -26.02 -5.54 1.22
CA THR A 204 -27.30 -5.88 0.58
C THR A 204 -28.52 -5.24 1.26
N ALA A 205 -28.55 -5.18 2.60
CA ALA A 205 -29.62 -4.53 3.33
C ALA A 205 -29.66 -3.00 3.10
N ALA A 206 -28.50 -2.36 3.01
CA ALA A 206 -28.39 -0.90 2.86
C ALA A 206 -28.82 -0.43 1.47
N VAL A 207 -28.61 -1.25 0.43
CA VAL A 207 -28.91 -0.90 -0.97
C VAL A 207 -30.35 -1.22 -1.39
N THR A 208 -31.22 -1.52 -0.43
CA THR A 208 -32.67 -1.57 -0.65
C THR A 208 -33.25 -0.19 -0.96
N ASP A 209 -32.64 0.86 -0.42
CA ASP A 209 -32.90 2.25 -0.80
C ASP A 209 -32.27 2.57 -2.17
N ALA A 210 -33.09 3.11 -3.09
CA ALA A 210 -32.67 3.35 -4.47
C ALA A 210 -31.54 4.40 -4.57
N ASN A 211 -31.56 5.45 -3.74
CA ASN A 211 -30.53 6.49 -3.74
C ASN A 211 -29.19 5.94 -3.22
N ARG A 212 -29.23 5.13 -2.17
CA ARG A 212 -28.06 4.42 -1.65
C ARG A 212 -27.52 3.45 -2.69
N ARG A 213 -28.39 2.69 -3.38
CA ARG A 213 -27.98 1.78 -4.46
C ARG A 213 -27.24 2.53 -5.57
N GLN A 214 -27.78 3.64 -6.06
CA GLN A 214 -27.13 4.46 -7.09
C GLN A 214 -25.77 5.00 -6.62
N THR A 215 -25.69 5.46 -5.37
CA THR A 215 -24.42 5.93 -4.78
C THR A 215 -23.39 4.81 -4.73
N CYS A 216 -23.77 3.62 -4.24
CA CYS A 216 -22.89 2.46 -4.17
C CYS A 216 -22.50 1.91 -5.54
N GLU A 217 -23.36 2.03 -6.55
CA GLU A 217 -23.03 1.72 -7.94
C GLU A 217 -21.92 2.63 -8.48
N ALA A 218 -22.06 3.95 -8.28
CA ALA A 218 -21.03 4.91 -8.69
C ALA A 218 -19.68 4.67 -7.97
N ILE A 219 -19.72 4.32 -6.67
CA ILE A 219 -18.51 3.99 -5.91
C ILE A 219 -17.89 2.68 -6.41
N ALA A 220 -18.71 1.65 -6.67
CA ALA A 220 -18.21 0.38 -7.20
C ALA A 220 -17.55 0.60 -8.57
N ASP A 221 -18.12 1.46 -9.42
CA ASP A 221 -17.54 1.81 -10.73
C ASP A 221 -16.22 2.56 -10.59
N LEU A 222 -16.17 3.54 -9.68
CA LEU A 222 -14.96 4.26 -9.36
C LEU A 222 -13.85 3.31 -8.89
N LEU A 223 -14.13 2.43 -7.94
CA LEU A 223 -13.15 1.47 -7.42
C LEU A 223 -12.74 0.41 -8.45
N GLY A 224 -13.70 -0.14 -9.21
CA GLY A 224 -13.47 -1.22 -10.16
C GLY A 224 -12.71 -0.80 -11.41
N PHE A 225 -12.99 0.41 -11.93
CA PHE A 225 -12.50 0.83 -13.25
C PHE A 225 -11.62 2.08 -13.21
N ARG A 226 -11.68 2.89 -12.15
CA ARG A 226 -10.96 4.17 -12.02
C ARG A 226 -10.05 4.23 -10.79
N SER A 227 -9.68 3.06 -10.25
CA SER A 227 -8.59 2.94 -9.28
C SER A 227 -7.27 2.61 -9.97
N ASN A 228 -6.16 2.80 -9.24
CA ASN A 228 -4.83 2.38 -9.70
C ASN A 228 -4.26 1.20 -8.90
N ALA A 229 -5.09 0.53 -8.10
CA ALA A 229 -4.70 -0.50 -7.13
C ALA A 229 -5.53 -1.78 -7.25
N LEU A 230 -4.90 -2.94 -7.08
CA LEU A 230 -5.60 -4.23 -7.16
C LEU A 230 -6.61 -4.42 -6.04
N LEU A 231 -6.24 -4.00 -4.82
CA LEU A 231 -7.14 -4.09 -3.69
C LEU A 231 -8.42 -3.31 -3.94
N ASP A 232 -8.31 -2.06 -4.41
CA ASP A 232 -9.44 -1.18 -4.68
C ASP A 232 -10.37 -1.78 -5.74
N GLN A 233 -9.81 -2.28 -6.84
CA GLN A 233 -10.56 -2.99 -7.88
C GLN A 233 -11.30 -4.20 -7.30
N SER A 234 -10.66 -5.00 -6.46
CA SER A 234 -11.29 -6.16 -5.82
C SER A 234 -12.45 -5.75 -4.89
N ILE A 235 -12.33 -4.62 -4.18
CA ILE A 235 -13.41 -4.06 -3.35
C ILE A 235 -14.57 -3.58 -4.22
N GLY A 236 -14.28 -2.81 -5.28
CA GLY A 236 -15.28 -2.34 -6.23
C GLY A 236 -16.06 -3.50 -6.86
N GLN A 237 -15.36 -4.53 -7.30
CA GLN A 237 -15.96 -5.74 -7.85
C GLN A 237 -16.88 -6.46 -6.84
N ALA A 238 -16.43 -6.58 -5.58
CA ALA A 238 -17.21 -7.21 -4.52
C ALA A 238 -18.49 -6.42 -4.19
N ILE A 239 -18.43 -5.09 -4.15
CA ILE A 239 -19.62 -4.23 -3.98
C ILE A 239 -20.54 -4.40 -5.21
N GLY A 240 -19.97 -4.34 -6.42
CA GLY A 240 -20.69 -4.54 -7.66
C GLY A 240 -21.50 -5.84 -7.71
N ARG A 241 -20.94 -6.95 -7.19
CA ARG A 241 -21.67 -8.23 -7.09
C ARG A 241 -22.86 -8.13 -6.16
N LYS A 242 -22.69 -7.51 -5.00
CA LYS A 242 -23.75 -7.36 -4.00
C LYS A 242 -24.93 -6.53 -4.49
N ILE A 243 -24.68 -5.50 -5.31
CA ILE A 243 -25.73 -4.62 -5.85
C ILE A 243 -26.34 -5.12 -7.17
N GLY A 244 -25.87 -6.28 -7.65
CA GLY A 244 -26.39 -6.95 -8.83
C GLY A 244 -25.90 -6.37 -10.16
N TRP A 245 -24.60 -6.05 -10.29
CA TRP A 245 -24.03 -5.67 -11.59
C TRP A 245 -24.32 -6.73 -12.67
N PRO A 246 -24.47 -6.30 -13.93
CA PRO A 246 -24.57 -7.21 -15.06
C PRO A 246 -23.40 -8.19 -15.11
N ALA A 247 -23.66 -9.42 -15.52
CA ALA A 247 -22.66 -10.47 -15.62
C ALA A 247 -21.47 -10.06 -16.51
N ASP A 248 -21.72 -9.31 -17.58
CA ASP A 248 -20.69 -8.87 -18.52
C ASP A 248 -19.67 -7.94 -17.86
N LYS A 249 -20.15 -7.01 -17.02
CA LYS A 249 -19.31 -6.09 -16.25
C LYS A 249 -18.47 -6.81 -15.21
N GLN A 250 -19.04 -7.85 -14.58
CA GLN A 250 -18.31 -8.71 -13.65
C GLN A 250 -17.23 -9.52 -14.37
N ARG A 251 -17.57 -10.12 -15.52
CA ARG A 251 -16.64 -10.90 -16.34
C ARG A 251 -15.44 -10.08 -16.79
N GLN A 252 -15.64 -8.82 -17.17
CA GLN A 252 -14.52 -7.95 -17.54
C GLN A 252 -13.46 -7.83 -16.42
N LEU A 253 -13.90 -7.62 -15.17
CA LEU A 253 -12.99 -7.50 -14.03
C LEU A 253 -12.41 -8.85 -13.60
N ASP A 254 -13.20 -9.93 -13.70
CA ASP A 254 -12.71 -11.28 -13.44
C ASP A 254 -11.64 -11.70 -14.45
N ASP A 255 -11.85 -11.44 -15.74
CA ASP A 255 -10.88 -11.76 -16.78
C ASP A 255 -9.61 -10.92 -16.64
N GLU A 256 -9.71 -9.63 -16.29
CA GLU A 256 -8.54 -8.80 -15.98
C GLU A 256 -7.75 -9.41 -14.82
N ARG A 257 -8.41 -9.70 -13.68
CA ARG A 257 -7.81 -10.32 -12.49
C ARG A 257 -7.15 -11.67 -12.78
N ASP A 258 -7.86 -12.55 -13.46
CA ASP A 258 -7.37 -13.89 -13.74
C ASP A 258 -6.18 -13.82 -14.72
N ALA A 259 -6.22 -12.93 -15.70
CA ALA A 259 -5.11 -12.73 -16.62
C ALA A 259 -3.84 -12.23 -15.93
N MET A 260 -3.94 -11.50 -14.82
CA MET A 260 -2.77 -11.08 -14.03
C MET A 260 -1.98 -12.26 -13.46
N LEU A 261 -2.65 -13.38 -13.16
CA LEU A 261 -1.96 -14.57 -12.66
C LEU A 261 -1.06 -15.17 -13.75
N ALA A 262 -1.48 -15.06 -15.01
CA ALA A 262 -0.74 -15.55 -16.17
C ALA A 262 0.43 -14.65 -16.58
N VAL A 263 0.36 -13.34 -16.31
CA VAL A 263 1.47 -12.41 -16.56
C VAL A 263 2.19 -12.14 -15.24
N SER A 264 3.34 -12.77 -15.02
CA SER A 264 4.10 -12.55 -13.80
C SER A 264 4.56 -11.09 -13.70
N ILE A 265 3.83 -10.28 -12.92
CA ILE A 265 4.15 -8.87 -12.67
C ILE A 265 5.15 -8.69 -11.54
N SER A 266 5.27 -9.69 -10.67
CA SER A 266 6.25 -9.65 -9.59
C SER A 266 7.65 -9.60 -10.20
N PRO A 267 8.56 -8.74 -9.72
CA PRO A 267 9.96 -8.81 -10.11
C PRO A 267 10.48 -10.18 -9.68
N GLN A 268 10.44 -11.15 -10.59
CA GLN A 268 10.85 -12.52 -10.30
C GLN A 268 12.28 -12.48 -9.76
N ILE A 269 12.42 -13.00 -8.55
CA ILE A 269 13.70 -13.31 -7.94
C ILE A 269 14.12 -14.63 -8.61
N ASP A 270 14.80 -14.53 -9.74
CA ASP A 270 15.31 -15.68 -10.51
C ASP A 270 16.45 -16.38 -9.74
N GLY A 271 16.17 -16.92 -8.55
CA GLY A 271 17.15 -17.54 -7.63
C GLY A 271 18.30 -16.64 -7.18
N GLN A 272 18.45 -15.45 -7.76
CA GLN A 272 19.55 -14.50 -7.60
C GLN A 272 18.96 -13.12 -7.27
N PRO A 273 18.42 -12.93 -6.06
CA PRO A 273 17.75 -11.68 -5.65
C PRO A 273 18.65 -10.45 -5.75
N LEU A 274 19.98 -10.63 -5.78
CA LEU A 274 20.96 -9.55 -5.69
C LEU A 274 21.76 -9.33 -6.98
N SER A 275 21.28 -9.83 -8.13
CA SER A 275 21.93 -9.59 -9.42
C SER A 275 21.66 -8.17 -9.96
N CYS A 276 22.52 -7.67 -10.85
CA CYS A 276 22.28 -6.39 -11.54
C CYS A 276 20.98 -6.42 -12.35
N ALA A 277 20.69 -7.55 -13.01
CA ALA A 277 19.45 -7.72 -13.77
C ALA A 277 18.21 -7.66 -12.86
N SER A 278 18.27 -8.26 -11.67
CA SER A 278 17.21 -8.20 -10.66
C SER A 278 16.96 -6.77 -10.18
N TYR A 279 18.04 -6.01 -9.93
CA TYR A 279 17.95 -4.59 -9.58
C TYR A 279 17.31 -3.76 -10.70
N ASP A 280 17.75 -3.93 -11.94
CA ASP A 280 17.20 -3.20 -13.09
C ASP A 280 15.72 -3.50 -13.33
N ARG A 281 15.30 -4.76 -13.17
CA ARG A 281 13.89 -5.15 -13.23
C ARG A 281 13.08 -4.48 -12.13
N MET A 282 13.57 -4.50 -10.89
CA MET A 282 12.87 -3.88 -9.78
C MET A 282 12.81 -2.35 -9.91
N ARG A 283 13.87 -1.71 -10.43
CA ARG A 283 13.87 -0.28 -10.73
C ARG A 283 12.78 0.08 -11.73
N ARG A 284 12.69 -0.66 -12.84
CA ARG A 284 11.60 -0.50 -13.82
C ARG A 284 10.22 -0.74 -13.19
N TYR A 285 10.09 -1.79 -12.39
CA TYR A 285 8.85 -2.12 -11.69
C TYR A 285 8.38 -0.94 -10.82
N TRP A 286 9.23 -0.41 -9.94
CA TRP A 286 8.83 0.68 -9.06
C TRP A 286 8.62 2.00 -9.82
N SER A 287 9.45 2.34 -10.80
CA SER A 287 9.23 3.55 -11.59
C SER A 287 7.90 3.51 -12.37
N THR A 288 7.51 2.34 -12.90
CA THR A 288 6.19 2.18 -13.53
C THR A 288 5.06 2.19 -12.48
N ALA A 289 5.23 1.51 -11.33
CA ALA A 289 4.25 1.54 -10.24
C ALA A 289 3.96 2.97 -9.75
N ALA A 290 5.01 3.78 -9.59
CA ALA A 290 4.90 5.16 -9.12
C ALA A 290 4.10 6.05 -10.07
N LYS A 291 4.18 5.76 -11.37
CA LYS A 291 3.53 6.53 -12.44
C LYS A 291 2.10 6.08 -12.69
N ASP A 292 1.90 4.78 -12.86
CA ASP A 292 0.66 4.21 -13.39
C ASP A 292 -0.12 3.39 -12.34
N GLY A 293 0.44 3.23 -11.13
CA GLY A 293 -0.10 2.37 -10.08
C GLY A 293 0.13 0.88 -10.32
N GLU A 294 -0.38 0.06 -9.41
CA GLU A 294 -0.31 -1.40 -9.49
C GLU A 294 -1.12 -1.95 -10.67
N LEU A 295 -2.30 -1.38 -10.93
CA LEU A 295 -3.11 -1.76 -12.10
C LEU A 295 -2.47 -1.32 -13.42
N GLY A 296 -1.77 -0.19 -13.45
CA GLY A 296 -1.02 0.26 -14.62
C GLY A 296 0.09 -0.71 -15.00
N LEU A 297 0.85 -1.18 -14.01
CA LEU A 297 1.84 -2.25 -14.17
C LEU A 297 1.24 -3.52 -14.78
N VAL A 298 0.11 -3.98 -14.24
CA VAL A 298 -0.60 -5.16 -14.74
C VAL A 298 -1.02 -4.97 -16.19
N ARG A 299 -1.69 -3.86 -16.50
CA ARG A 299 -2.19 -3.56 -17.85
C ARG A 299 -1.07 -3.45 -18.87
N ALA A 300 0.07 -2.84 -18.48
CA ALA A 300 1.26 -2.79 -19.30
C ALA A 300 1.83 -4.18 -19.58
N ALA A 301 1.88 -5.06 -18.57
CA ALA A 301 2.34 -6.44 -18.74
C ALA A 301 1.40 -7.27 -19.62
N LEU A 302 0.08 -7.13 -19.42
CA LEU A 302 -0.94 -7.75 -20.27
C LEU A 302 -0.79 -7.30 -21.73
N ALA A 303 -0.64 -5.99 -21.97
CA ALA A 303 -0.43 -5.45 -23.31
C ALA A 303 0.89 -5.95 -23.95
N ALA A 304 1.98 -6.00 -23.17
CA ALA A 304 3.27 -6.47 -23.64
C ALA A 304 3.29 -7.97 -24.01
N SER A 305 2.36 -8.77 -23.46
CA SER A 305 2.25 -10.19 -23.83
C SER A 305 1.79 -10.40 -25.29
N GLY A 306 1.07 -9.43 -25.86
CA GLY A 306 0.45 -9.56 -27.18
C GLY A 306 -0.70 -10.58 -27.26
N GLU A 307 -1.05 -11.25 -26.16
CA GLU A 307 -2.11 -12.26 -26.13
C GLU A 307 -3.49 -11.64 -25.81
N PRO A 308 -4.59 -12.16 -26.39
CA PRO A 308 -5.93 -11.71 -26.02
C PRO A 308 -6.24 -11.94 -24.54
N LEU A 309 -6.91 -10.99 -23.90
CA LEU A 309 -7.21 -11.03 -22.46
C LEU A 309 -7.89 -12.35 -22.02
N GLY A 310 -8.89 -12.82 -22.76
CA GLY A 310 -9.60 -14.06 -22.43
C GLY A 310 -8.72 -15.31 -22.45
N VAL A 311 -7.66 -15.34 -23.28
CA VAL A 311 -6.69 -16.45 -23.33
C VAL A 311 -5.82 -16.44 -22.07
N LEU A 312 -5.33 -15.27 -21.68
CA LEU A 312 -4.55 -15.10 -20.46
C LEU A 312 -5.40 -15.39 -19.21
N ALA A 313 -6.66 -14.95 -19.20
CA ALA A 313 -7.58 -15.22 -18.11
C ALA A 313 -7.80 -16.72 -17.90
N GLU A 314 -8.02 -17.50 -18.98
CA GLU A 314 -8.17 -18.94 -18.85
C GLU A 314 -6.88 -19.63 -18.39
N ARG A 315 -5.72 -19.15 -18.83
CA ARG A 315 -4.41 -19.62 -18.33
C ARG A 315 -4.29 -19.38 -16.83
N GLY A 316 -4.55 -18.16 -16.37
CA GLY A 316 -4.46 -17.82 -14.95
C GLY A 316 -5.44 -18.59 -14.09
N ARG A 317 -6.68 -18.81 -14.56
CA ARG A 317 -7.65 -19.70 -13.89
C ARG A 317 -7.12 -21.13 -13.74
N ARG A 318 -6.49 -21.67 -14.78
CA ARG A 318 -5.87 -23.01 -14.72
C ARG A 318 -4.74 -23.05 -13.69
N GLU A 319 -3.82 -22.09 -13.74
CA GLU A 319 -2.70 -22.00 -12.80
C GLU A 319 -3.16 -21.87 -11.34
N GLN A 320 -4.20 -21.08 -11.08
CA GLN A 320 -4.80 -20.94 -9.75
C GLN A 320 -5.42 -22.25 -9.25
N ARG A 321 -6.11 -23.01 -10.13
CA ARG A 321 -6.67 -24.33 -9.78
C ARG A 321 -5.55 -25.30 -9.40
N GLU A 322 -4.52 -25.41 -10.24
CA GLU A 322 -3.36 -26.27 -10.00
C GLU A 322 -2.61 -25.89 -8.72
N PHE A 323 -2.45 -24.59 -8.43
CA PHE A 323 -1.87 -24.12 -7.18
C PHE A 323 -2.73 -24.50 -5.97
N SER A 324 -4.04 -24.28 -6.05
CA SER A 324 -4.98 -24.59 -4.97
C SER A 324 -5.04 -26.09 -4.67
N GLU A 325 -4.99 -26.93 -5.69
CA GLU A 325 -4.92 -28.39 -5.57
C GLU A 325 -3.61 -28.83 -4.89
N ARG A 326 -2.47 -28.25 -5.27
CA ARG A 326 -1.17 -28.51 -4.62
C ARG A 326 -1.19 -28.17 -3.13
N ILE A 327 -1.75 -27.01 -2.75
CA ILE A 327 -1.87 -26.60 -1.35
C ILE A 327 -2.78 -27.57 -0.57
N ARG A 328 -3.92 -27.98 -1.15
CA ARG A 328 -4.81 -28.97 -0.51
C ARG A 328 -4.14 -30.32 -0.32
N ALA A 329 -3.43 -30.82 -1.34
CA ALA A 329 -2.70 -32.08 -1.26
C ALA A 329 -1.59 -32.05 -0.18
N ALA A 330 -0.87 -30.94 -0.05
CA ALA A 330 0.15 -30.75 0.97
C ALA A 330 -0.42 -30.66 2.41
N ALA A 331 -1.65 -30.17 2.57
CA ALA A 331 -2.31 -30.07 3.87
C ALA A 331 -2.94 -31.40 4.35
N ALA A 332 -3.31 -32.29 3.43
CA ALA A 332 -3.97 -33.57 3.73
C ALA A 332 -3.19 -34.54 4.68
N PRO A 333 -1.85 -34.71 4.59
CA PRO A 333 -1.13 -35.62 5.49
C PRO A 333 -1.02 -35.13 6.94
N ALA A 334 -1.26 -33.85 7.22
CA ALA A 334 -1.21 -33.31 8.59
C ALA A 334 -2.46 -33.64 9.42
N SER A 335 -3.64 -33.78 8.80
CA SER A 335 -4.90 -34.07 9.49
C SER A 335 -5.11 -35.56 9.81
N ALA A 336 -4.47 -36.47 9.06
CA ALA A 336 -4.57 -37.92 9.32
C ALA A 336 -3.75 -38.36 10.54
N ALA A 337 -2.62 -37.70 10.81
CA ALA A 337 -1.77 -38.01 11.97
C ALA A 337 -2.31 -37.41 13.29
N SER A 338 -3.11 -36.34 13.24
CA SER A 338 -3.76 -35.76 14.43
C SER A 338 -5.04 -36.48 14.84
N ALA A 339 -5.69 -37.20 13.92
CA ALA A 339 -6.89 -37.99 14.21
C ALA A 339 -6.58 -39.41 14.74
N ALA A 340 -5.30 -39.83 14.68
CA ALA A 340 -4.82 -41.13 15.14
C ALA A 340 -4.12 -41.07 16.52
N ARG A 341 -4.25 -39.96 17.26
CA ARG A 341 -3.80 -39.79 18.65
C ARG A 341 -4.98 -39.48 19.54
#